data_AF-A0A0D0CQI6-F1
#
_entry.id   AF-A0A0D0CQI6-F1
#
_cell.length_a   1.000
_cell.length_b   1.000
_cell.length_c   1.000
_cell.angle_alpha   90.00
_cell.angle_beta   90.00
_cell.angle_gamma   90.00
#
_symmetry.space_group_name_H-M   'P 1'
#
loop_
_entity.id
_entity.type
_entity.pdbx_description
1 polymer ?
#
loop_
_entity_poly.entity_id
_entity_poly.type
_entity_poly.pdbx_seq_one_letter_code
_entity_poly.pdbx_strand_id
1 'polypeptide(L)'
;MGFIVKSQQSYKYLACQVIAPNLHTITKTDANMPNAAKCDSKTMVIASQVGRIGQRIGALLATVFTIVMNVGALLLDENLVAPAKDNTRQVKIIRSWITLVTYSFGVWCARITLILSIVRVIPTFFTLRKISEVAAVCFFLMGMSLFIPSIYFCVSDRSWYDWPEVVCPLSGNPKLAISQLIMSLLGEATLVIIPLRLFCQIGLASDKRRMLAIMFSATLITMVISILHAVFLVASAWNLAAFAVEVQMSTALIVANLAILTPYIYRLVKHEGDFDSEPCTHYRSFEPDGVFRMRRVSDLAPDVRLTDTTRLSTLSTGHNASDPAISTCAVALSRSNGE
;
A
#
# COMPACT_ATOMS: atom_id res chain seq x y z
N MET A 1 30.17 4.22 -21.08
CA MET A 1 30.36 4.13 -19.61
C MET A 1 29.86 5.35 -18.82
N GLY A 2 29.78 6.57 -19.41
CA GLY A 2 29.39 7.80 -18.69
C GLY A 2 27.89 8.05 -18.44
N PHE A 3 26.97 7.40 -19.17
CA PHE A 3 25.52 7.65 -19.03
C PHE A 3 24.86 6.91 -17.84
N ILE A 4 25.37 5.72 -17.47
CA ILE A 4 24.75 4.90 -16.40
C ILE A 4 25.25 5.30 -15.00
N VAL A 5 26.49 5.80 -14.89
CA VAL A 5 27.03 6.32 -13.61
C VAL A 5 26.35 7.65 -13.23
N LYS A 6 26.08 8.53 -14.20
CA LYS A 6 25.31 9.77 -13.94
C LYS A 6 23.85 9.51 -13.52
N SER A 7 23.25 8.42 -14.01
CA SER A 7 21.90 8.00 -13.65
C SER A 7 21.85 7.50 -12.19
N GLN A 8 22.70 6.52 -11.83
CA GLN A 8 22.77 5.98 -10.46
C GLN A 8 23.13 7.03 -9.39
N GLN A 9 23.99 8.01 -9.73
CA GLN A 9 24.36 9.07 -8.80
C GLN A 9 23.23 10.09 -8.62
N SER A 10 22.46 10.42 -9.68
CA SER A 10 21.28 11.28 -9.56
C SER A 10 20.17 10.69 -8.67
N TYR A 11 19.99 9.36 -8.65
CA TYR A 11 18.96 8.72 -7.82
C TYR A 11 19.30 8.71 -6.32
N LYS A 12 20.58 8.63 -5.93
CA LYS A 12 21.00 8.72 -4.52
C LYS A 12 20.78 10.13 -3.93
N TYR A 13 20.94 11.18 -4.75
CA TYR A 13 20.64 12.55 -4.33
C TYR A 13 19.12 12.82 -4.30
N LEU A 14 18.34 12.28 -5.25
CA LEU A 14 16.87 12.45 -5.24
C LEU A 14 16.20 11.75 -4.05
N ALA A 15 16.64 10.55 -3.66
CA ALA A 15 16.05 9.81 -2.53
C ALA A 15 16.33 10.48 -1.16
N CYS A 16 17.48 11.14 -1.00
CA CYS A 16 17.77 11.93 0.20
C CYS A 16 17.07 13.30 0.20
N GLN A 17 16.84 13.90 -0.97
CA GLN A 17 16.29 15.26 -1.07
C GLN A 17 14.76 15.30 -1.02
N VAL A 18 14.08 14.20 -1.35
CA VAL A 18 12.61 14.08 -1.21
C VAL A 18 12.16 13.81 0.24
N ILE A 19 13.07 13.34 1.11
CA ILE A 19 12.72 12.97 2.50
C ILE A 19 13.14 14.04 3.53
N ALA A 20 14.03 14.99 3.20
CA ALA A 20 14.76 15.74 4.23
C ALA A 20 14.64 17.28 4.37
N PRO A 21 14.09 18.14 3.48
CA PRO A 21 14.10 19.57 3.79
C PRO A 21 12.76 20.26 3.52
N ASN A 22 11.80 20.21 4.45
CA ASN A 22 10.79 21.27 4.58
C ASN A 22 10.01 21.28 5.90
N LEU A 23 10.59 20.76 6.99
CA LEU A 23 9.94 20.83 8.31
C LEU A 23 10.36 22.06 9.14
N HIS A 24 11.27 22.91 8.64
CA HIS A 24 11.86 23.98 9.45
C HIS A 24 11.50 25.42 9.05
N THR A 25 10.70 25.63 7.99
CA THR A 25 10.42 26.98 7.45
C THR A 25 8.93 27.35 7.42
N ILE A 26 8.06 26.59 8.10
CA ILE A 26 6.62 26.90 8.22
C ILE A 26 6.29 27.14 9.71
N THR A 27 6.87 28.17 10.31
CA THR A 27 6.47 28.61 11.67
C THR A 27 6.21 30.11 11.79
N LYS A 28 6.20 30.88 10.69
CA LYS A 28 5.90 32.32 10.75
C LYS A 28 5.23 32.83 9.47
N THR A 29 3.95 32.57 9.29
CA THR A 29 3.07 33.47 8.53
C THR A 29 1.60 33.19 8.85
N ASP A 30 0.99 34.20 9.45
CA ASP A 30 -0.42 34.59 9.37
C ASP A 30 -1.49 33.65 9.94
N ALA A 31 -1.72 33.81 11.24
CA ALA A 31 -2.92 33.43 11.95
C ALA A 31 -4.08 34.38 11.61
N ASN A 32 -4.65 34.33 10.39
CA ASN A 32 -5.96 34.97 10.14
C ASN A 32 -6.70 34.47 8.89
N MET A 33 -7.00 33.17 8.78
CA MET A 33 -7.79 32.66 7.64
C MET A 33 -8.83 31.60 8.06
N PRO A 34 -10.08 31.99 8.37
CA PRO A 34 -11.15 31.08 8.82
C PRO A 34 -11.75 30.19 7.71
N ASN A 35 -11.25 30.25 6.47
CA ASN A 35 -11.79 29.51 5.33
C ASN A 35 -11.00 28.25 4.93
N ALA A 36 -9.84 27.97 5.54
CA ALA A 36 -9.03 26.79 5.21
C ALA A 36 -9.66 25.46 5.65
N ALA A 37 -10.48 25.45 6.70
CA ALA A 37 -11.08 24.23 7.25
C ALA A 37 -12.16 23.60 6.34
N LYS A 38 -12.80 24.37 5.45
CA LYS A 38 -13.91 23.87 4.60
C LYS A 38 -13.43 23.16 3.33
N CYS A 39 -12.17 23.35 2.93
CA CYS A 39 -11.60 22.74 1.73
C CYS A 39 -11.09 21.30 1.96
N ASP A 40 -11.05 20.81 3.21
CA ASP A 40 -10.39 19.54 3.53
C ASP A 40 -11.34 18.33 3.43
N SER A 41 -12.62 18.51 3.77
CA SER A 41 -13.58 17.40 3.84
C SER A 41 -13.90 16.76 2.47
N LYS A 42 -14.13 17.58 1.42
CA LYS A 42 -14.43 17.06 0.07
C LYS A 42 -13.23 16.33 -0.54
N THR A 43 -12.04 16.87 -0.33
CA THR A 43 -10.77 16.31 -0.82
C THR A 43 -10.45 14.97 -0.13
N MET A 44 -10.80 14.84 1.16
CA MET A 44 -10.65 13.60 1.91
C MET A 44 -11.55 12.46 1.37
N VAL A 45 -12.80 12.76 1.01
CA VAL A 45 -13.75 11.78 0.45
C VAL A 45 -13.30 11.29 -0.93
N ILE A 46 -12.86 12.20 -1.80
CA ILE A 46 -12.37 11.87 -3.15
C ILE A 46 -11.12 10.99 -3.06
N ALA A 47 -10.14 11.35 -2.23
CA ALA A 47 -8.92 10.56 -2.11
C ALA A 47 -9.17 9.16 -1.50
N SER A 48 -10.19 9.01 -0.64
CA SER A 48 -10.61 7.70 -0.11
C SER A 48 -11.28 6.82 -1.19
N GLN A 49 -12.10 7.44 -2.04
CA GLN A 49 -12.73 6.79 -3.22
C GLN A 49 -11.68 6.35 -4.26
N VAL A 50 -10.75 7.24 -4.62
CA VAL A 50 -9.70 6.97 -5.62
C VAL A 50 -8.83 5.79 -5.22
N GLY A 51 -8.41 5.71 -3.94
CA GLY A 51 -7.66 4.54 -3.50
C GLY A 51 -8.47 3.23 -3.66
N ARG A 52 -9.81 3.28 -3.57
CA ARG A 52 -10.71 2.10 -3.45
C ARG A 52 -10.84 1.46 -4.82
N ILE A 53 -11.04 2.33 -5.78
CA ILE A 53 -11.01 2.04 -7.19
C ILE A 53 -9.61 1.56 -7.57
N GLY A 54 -8.55 2.28 -7.21
CA GLY A 54 -7.16 1.92 -7.53
C GLY A 54 -6.74 0.54 -7.00
N GLN A 55 -7.12 0.19 -5.78
CA GLN A 55 -6.82 -1.12 -5.20
C GLN A 55 -7.59 -2.26 -5.89
N ARG A 56 -8.87 -2.04 -6.21
CA ARG A 56 -9.67 -3.02 -6.96
C ARG A 56 -9.11 -3.24 -8.36
N ILE A 57 -8.77 -2.14 -9.05
CA ILE A 57 -8.15 -2.20 -10.39
C ILE A 57 -6.79 -2.89 -10.30
N GLY A 58 -5.94 -2.54 -9.32
CA GLY A 58 -4.62 -3.14 -9.15
C GLY A 58 -4.70 -4.65 -8.88
N ALA A 59 -5.59 -5.09 -8.00
CA ALA A 59 -5.83 -6.52 -7.75
C ALA A 59 -6.37 -7.24 -8.99
N LEU A 60 -7.34 -6.64 -9.70
CA LEU A 60 -7.86 -7.20 -10.95
C LEU A 60 -6.77 -7.33 -12.00
N LEU A 61 -5.98 -6.29 -12.22
CA LEU A 61 -4.85 -6.32 -13.16
C LEU A 61 -3.84 -7.40 -12.78
N ALA A 62 -3.45 -7.49 -11.50
CA ALA A 62 -2.55 -8.54 -11.02
C ALA A 62 -3.12 -9.95 -11.28
N THR A 63 -4.41 -10.18 -10.97
CA THR A 63 -5.06 -11.47 -11.24
C THR A 63 -5.13 -11.77 -12.73
N VAL A 64 -5.45 -10.79 -13.57
CA VAL A 64 -5.49 -10.96 -15.04
C VAL A 64 -4.10 -11.32 -15.56
N PHE A 65 -3.04 -10.64 -15.12
CA PHE A 65 -1.67 -10.99 -15.49
C PHE A 65 -1.31 -12.41 -15.04
N THR A 66 -1.66 -12.81 -13.82
CA THR A 66 -1.44 -14.20 -13.36
C THR A 66 -2.22 -15.21 -14.21
N ILE A 67 -3.47 -14.93 -14.55
CA ILE A 67 -4.27 -15.80 -15.43
C ILE A 67 -3.61 -15.91 -16.80
N VAL A 68 -3.20 -14.78 -17.40
CA VAL A 68 -2.49 -14.77 -18.70
C VAL A 68 -1.20 -15.59 -18.63
N MET A 69 -0.45 -15.50 -17.53
CA MET A 69 0.76 -16.29 -17.32
C MET A 69 0.46 -17.79 -17.21
N ASN A 70 -0.52 -18.18 -16.39
CA ASN A 70 -0.90 -19.58 -16.20
C ASN A 70 -1.50 -20.18 -17.48
N VAL A 71 -2.37 -19.43 -18.16
CA VAL A 71 -2.96 -19.82 -19.45
C VAL A 71 -1.87 -19.88 -20.51
N GLY A 72 -0.94 -18.94 -20.54
CA GLY A 72 0.22 -18.99 -21.44
C GLY A 72 1.09 -20.22 -21.16
N ALA A 73 1.38 -20.52 -19.90
CA ALA A 73 2.15 -21.71 -19.51
C ALA A 73 1.43 -23.02 -19.90
N LEU A 74 0.11 -23.08 -19.73
CA LEU A 74 -0.72 -24.25 -20.04
C LEU A 74 -0.94 -24.44 -21.55
N LEU A 75 -1.21 -23.37 -22.30
CA LEU A 75 -1.43 -23.40 -23.75
C LEU A 75 -0.13 -23.69 -24.53
N LEU A 76 1.02 -23.41 -23.92
CA LEU A 76 2.35 -23.60 -24.52
C LEU A 76 3.07 -24.81 -23.92
N ASP A 77 2.33 -25.72 -23.26
CA ASP A 77 2.85 -27.01 -22.82
C ASP A 77 2.94 -27.97 -24.02
N GLU A 78 4.17 -28.41 -24.33
CA GLU A 78 4.51 -29.19 -25.53
C GLU A 78 3.77 -30.55 -25.59
N ASN A 79 3.20 -30.99 -24.47
CA ASN A 79 2.48 -32.26 -24.36
C ASN A 79 1.09 -32.24 -25.01
N LEU A 80 0.48 -31.07 -25.22
CA LEU A 80 -0.87 -30.96 -25.81
C LEU A 80 -0.88 -30.69 -27.32
N VAL A 81 0.23 -30.21 -27.89
CA VAL A 81 0.29 -29.80 -29.30
C VAL A 81 1.38 -30.61 -30.00
N ALA A 82 0.98 -31.58 -30.83
CA ALA A 82 1.90 -32.38 -31.64
C ALA A 82 2.79 -31.48 -32.52
N PRO A 83 4.13 -31.47 -32.35
CA PRO A 83 4.95 -30.45 -32.98
C PRO A 83 5.38 -30.81 -34.40
N ALA A 84 5.07 -29.94 -35.35
CA ALA A 84 5.94 -29.72 -36.51
C ALA A 84 7.17 -28.93 -36.04
N LYS A 85 8.37 -29.40 -36.40
CA LYS A 85 9.68 -28.97 -35.85
C LYS A 85 9.92 -27.44 -35.88
N ASP A 86 9.39 -26.74 -36.88
CA ASP A 86 9.57 -25.28 -37.03
C ASP A 86 8.60 -24.46 -36.17
N ASN A 87 7.41 -24.98 -35.89
CA ASN A 87 6.41 -24.30 -35.06
C ASN A 87 6.84 -24.27 -33.58
N THR A 88 7.57 -25.28 -33.12
CA THR A 88 8.02 -25.39 -31.72
C THR A 88 8.91 -24.23 -31.28
N ARG A 89 9.78 -23.72 -32.17
CA ARG A 89 10.69 -22.62 -31.81
C ARG A 89 9.96 -21.28 -31.65
N GLN A 90 9.07 -20.94 -32.58
CA GLN A 90 8.30 -19.68 -32.48
C GLN A 90 7.44 -19.65 -31.22
N VAL A 91 6.81 -20.79 -30.89
CA VAL A 91 6.04 -21.00 -29.66
C VAL A 91 6.89 -20.71 -28.42
N LYS A 92 8.14 -21.20 -28.37
CA LYS A 92 9.08 -20.92 -27.27
C LYS A 92 9.46 -19.43 -27.17
N ILE A 93 9.71 -18.76 -28.30
CA ILE A 93 10.00 -17.32 -28.33
C ILE A 93 8.82 -16.53 -27.76
N ILE A 94 7.59 -16.81 -28.23
CA ILE A 94 6.38 -16.14 -27.76
C ILE A 94 6.16 -16.37 -26.26
N ARG A 95 6.32 -17.62 -25.79
CA ARG A 95 6.26 -17.96 -24.36
C ARG A 95 7.23 -17.12 -23.54
N SER A 96 8.47 -17.00 -24.00
CA SER A 96 9.53 -16.25 -23.32
C SER A 96 9.16 -14.77 -23.17
N TRP A 97 8.65 -14.14 -24.23
CA TRP A 97 8.19 -12.75 -24.20
C TRP A 97 7.00 -12.54 -23.27
N ILE A 98 6.00 -13.42 -23.33
CA ILE A 98 4.82 -13.35 -22.46
C ILE A 98 5.25 -13.46 -20.99
N THR A 99 6.12 -14.42 -20.66
CA THR A 99 6.64 -14.59 -19.30
C THR A 99 7.41 -13.36 -18.83
N LEU A 100 8.33 -12.83 -19.64
CA LEU A 100 9.14 -11.65 -19.29
C LEU A 100 8.27 -10.42 -18.97
N VAL A 101 7.29 -10.14 -19.85
CA VAL A 101 6.40 -8.99 -19.72
C VAL A 101 5.46 -9.16 -18.54
N THR A 102 4.82 -10.32 -18.44
CA THR A 102 3.80 -10.60 -17.42
C THR A 102 4.40 -10.70 -16.03
N TYR A 103 5.56 -11.32 -15.88
CA TYR A 103 6.30 -11.35 -14.62
C TYR A 103 6.64 -9.94 -14.14
N SER A 104 7.24 -9.14 -15.03
CA SER A 104 7.67 -7.78 -14.68
C SER A 104 6.48 -6.93 -14.24
N PHE A 105 5.44 -6.83 -15.07
CA PHE A 105 4.26 -6.03 -14.71
C PHE A 105 3.52 -6.60 -13.50
N GLY A 106 3.35 -7.91 -13.40
CA GLY A 106 2.63 -8.54 -12.30
C GLY A 106 3.28 -8.29 -10.94
N VAL A 107 4.61 -8.43 -10.82
CA VAL A 107 5.33 -8.14 -9.57
C VAL A 107 5.17 -6.67 -9.18
N TRP A 108 5.37 -5.74 -10.11
CA TRP A 108 5.27 -4.31 -9.81
C TRP A 108 3.83 -3.87 -9.51
N CYS A 109 2.83 -4.39 -10.22
CA CYS A 109 1.41 -4.16 -9.93
C CYS A 109 1.01 -4.70 -8.55
N ALA A 110 1.51 -5.88 -8.16
CA ALA A 110 1.27 -6.44 -6.83
C ALA A 110 1.84 -5.54 -5.73
N ARG A 111 3.06 -5.02 -5.91
CA ARG A 111 3.69 -4.07 -4.96
C ARG A 111 2.93 -2.77 -4.84
N ILE A 112 2.52 -2.18 -5.97
CA ILE A 112 1.71 -0.95 -5.96
C ILE A 112 0.39 -1.21 -5.22
N THR A 113 -0.25 -2.36 -5.45
CA THR A 113 -1.48 -2.75 -4.77
C THR A 113 -1.26 -2.90 -3.25
N LEU A 114 -0.13 -3.48 -2.83
CA LEU A 114 0.25 -3.58 -1.43
C LEU A 114 0.44 -2.20 -0.78
N ILE A 115 1.14 -1.27 -1.44
CA ILE A 115 1.29 0.11 -0.93
C ILE A 115 -0.07 0.77 -0.77
N LEU A 116 -0.92 0.71 -1.81
CA LEU A 116 -2.26 1.29 -1.78
C LEU A 116 -3.13 0.68 -0.65
N SER A 117 -2.97 -0.62 -0.38
CA SER A 117 -3.63 -1.28 0.75
C SER A 117 -3.10 -0.76 2.10
N ILE A 118 -1.79 -0.57 2.24
CA ILE A 118 -1.19 0.01 3.45
C ILE A 118 -1.69 1.44 3.66
N VAL A 119 -1.74 2.26 2.62
CA VAL A 119 -2.24 3.66 2.68
C VAL A 119 -3.64 3.74 3.27
N ARG A 120 -4.50 2.75 2.98
CA ARG A 120 -5.86 2.69 3.52
C ARG A 120 -5.94 2.46 5.01
N VAL A 121 -5.04 1.63 5.53
CA VAL A 121 -5.07 1.24 6.93
C VAL A 121 -4.63 2.41 7.81
N ILE A 122 -3.83 3.32 7.27
CA ILE A 122 -3.34 4.50 7.98
C ILE A 122 -4.46 5.57 8.02
N PRO A 123 -4.86 6.05 9.21
CA PRO A 123 -5.85 7.11 9.33
C PRO A 123 -5.39 8.40 8.63
N THR A 124 -6.34 9.12 8.05
CA THR A 124 -6.13 10.25 7.10
C THR A 124 -5.41 11.46 7.68
N PHE A 125 -5.28 11.55 9.01
CA PHE A 125 -4.73 12.70 9.70
C PHE A 125 -3.20 12.84 9.61
N PHE A 126 -2.49 11.81 9.14
CA PHE A 126 -1.03 11.82 9.12
C PHE A 126 -0.44 12.20 7.76
N THR A 127 0.65 12.98 7.79
CA THR A 127 1.55 13.28 6.66
C THR A 127 2.03 12.03 5.91
N LEU A 128 1.97 10.87 6.58
CA LEU A 128 2.19 9.54 6.03
C LEU A 128 1.37 9.24 4.77
N ARG A 129 0.18 9.84 4.61
CA ARG A 129 -0.65 9.65 3.41
C ARG A 129 -0.01 10.26 2.15
N LYS A 130 0.55 11.46 2.27
CA LYS A 130 1.28 12.08 1.14
C LYS A 130 2.54 11.29 0.81
N ILE A 131 3.26 10.82 1.84
CA ILE A 131 4.48 10.03 1.66
C ILE A 131 4.16 8.73 0.92
N SER A 132 3.06 8.05 1.27
CA SER A 132 2.69 6.78 0.66
C SER A 132 2.11 6.91 -0.74
N GLU A 133 1.43 8.01 -1.05
CA GLU A 133 1.02 8.36 -2.42
C GLU A 133 2.24 8.63 -3.31
N VAL A 134 3.18 9.44 -2.81
CA VAL A 134 4.48 9.66 -3.49
C VAL A 134 5.23 8.34 -3.65
N ALA A 135 5.22 7.47 -2.63
CA ALA A 135 5.84 6.15 -2.73
C ALA A 135 5.20 5.29 -3.83
N ALA A 136 3.87 5.27 -3.97
CA ALA A 136 3.21 4.51 -5.03
C ALA A 136 3.66 4.98 -6.44
N VAL A 137 3.75 6.30 -6.65
CA VAL A 137 4.27 6.88 -7.90
C VAL A 137 5.75 6.50 -8.11
N CYS A 138 6.58 6.60 -7.07
CA CYS A 138 7.98 6.18 -7.12
C CYS A 138 8.13 4.71 -7.50
N PHE A 139 7.31 3.81 -6.94
CA PHE A 139 7.35 2.39 -7.27
C PHE A 139 6.96 2.11 -8.71
N PHE A 140 5.95 2.82 -9.24
CA PHE A 140 5.59 2.72 -10.64
C PHE A 140 6.74 3.16 -11.55
N LEU A 141 7.37 4.30 -11.25
CA LEU A 141 8.52 4.80 -12.01
C LEU A 141 9.73 3.85 -11.90
N MET A 142 10.00 3.29 -10.73
CA MET A 142 11.05 2.28 -10.52
C MET A 142 10.78 1.04 -11.38
N GLY A 143 9.54 0.54 -11.39
CA GLY A 143 9.15 -0.60 -12.22
C GLY A 143 9.37 -0.35 -13.71
N MET A 144 8.89 0.79 -14.21
CA MET A 144 9.09 1.17 -15.62
C MET A 144 10.57 1.36 -15.97
N SER A 145 11.36 1.93 -15.05
CA SER A 145 12.80 2.16 -15.25
C SER A 145 13.62 0.87 -15.36
N LEU A 146 13.13 -0.24 -14.81
CA LEU A 146 13.75 -1.56 -14.96
C LEU A 146 13.19 -2.32 -16.16
N PHE A 147 11.90 -2.15 -16.44
CA PHE A 147 11.23 -2.83 -17.53
C PHE A 147 11.78 -2.41 -18.90
N ILE A 148 11.97 -1.09 -19.11
CA ILE A 148 12.43 -0.55 -20.40
C ILE A 148 13.83 -1.08 -20.77
N PRO A 149 14.86 -1.02 -19.90
CA PRO A 149 16.17 -1.59 -20.20
C PRO A 149 16.14 -3.10 -20.44
N SER A 150 15.31 -3.85 -19.70
CA SER A 150 15.17 -5.30 -19.89
C SER A 150 14.61 -5.64 -21.28
N ILE A 151 13.54 -4.96 -21.72
CA ILE A 151 13.04 -5.11 -23.08
C ILE A 151 14.10 -4.69 -24.10
N TYR A 152 14.71 -3.52 -23.92
CA TYR A 152 15.69 -3.01 -24.86
C TYR A 152 16.84 -4.00 -25.07
N PHE A 153 17.35 -4.59 -23.98
CA PHE A 153 18.39 -5.61 -24.03
C PHE A 153 17.93 -6.85 -24.79
N CYS A 154 16.74 -7.39 -24.48
CA CYS A 154 16.20 -8.58 -25.15
C CYS A 154 15.87 -8.36 -26.64
N VAL A 155 15.51 -7.13 -27.04
CA VAL A 155 15.26 -6.79 -28.45
C VAL A 155 16.57 -6.58 -29.22
N SER A 156 17.56 -5.94 -28.58
CA SER A 156 18.82 -5.57 -29.21
C SER A 156 19.72 -6.77 -29.47
N ASP A 157 19.79 -7.72 -28.54
CA ASP A 157 20.52 -8.95 -28.72
C ASP A 157 19.53 -10.06 -29.05
N ARG A 158 19.59 -10.61 -30.27
CA ARG A 158 18.73 -11.72 -30.72
C ARG A 158 19.45 -13.07 -30.73
N SER A 159 20.70 -13.11 -30.25
CA SER A 159 21.49 -14.35 -30.24
C SER A 159 20.84 -15.48 -29.44
N TRP A 160 19.99 -15.12 -28.46
CA TRP A 160 19.23 -16.07 -27.63
C TRP A 160 18.09 -16.78 -28.36
N TYR A 161 17.71 -16.35 -29.57
CA TYR A 161 16.74 -17.10 -30.39
C TYR A 161 17.30 -18.44 -30.85
N ASP A 162 18.63 -18.56 -30.92
CA ASP A 162 19.30 -19.77 -31.39
C ASP A 162 19.66 -20.76 -30.29
N TRP A 163 19.49 -20.38 -29.04
CA TRP A 163 19.81 -21.22 -27.90
C TRP A 163 18.83 -22.39 -27.75
N PRO A 164 19.28 -23.53 -27.19
CA PRO A 164 18.40 -24.68 -26.92
C PRO A 164 17.26 -24.30 -25.97
N GLU A 165 17.54 -23.41 -25.02
CA GLU A 165 16.57 -22.79 -24.13
C GLU A 165 16.36 -21.34 -24.56
N VAL A 166 15.19 -21.07 -25.15
CA VAL A 166 14.81 -19.76 -25.68
C VAL A 166 14.39 -18.82 -24.55
N VAL A 167 15.37 -18.41 -23.75
CA VAL A 167 15.18 -17.49 -22.63
C VAL A 167 16.10 -16.30 -22.83
N CYS A 168 15.56 -15.09 -22.76
CA CYS A 168 16.38 -13.89 -22.85
C CYS A 168 17.41 -13.88 -21.71
N PRO A 169 18.72 -13.89 -22.01
CA PRO A 169 19.76 -14.02 -21.01
C PRO A 169 20.03 -12.68 -20.36
N LEU A 170 19.19 -12.30 -19.38
CA LEU A 170 19.49 -11.17 -18.51
C LEU A 170 20.83 -11.36 -17.76
N SER A 171 21.27 -12.61 -17.60
CA SER A 171 22.57 -13.00 -17.04
C SER A 171 23.76 -12.53 -17.88
N GLY A 172 23.60 -12.34 -19.20
CA GLY A 172 24.65 -11.81 -20.08
C GLY A 172 25.08 -10.39 -19.72
N ASN A 173 24.26 -9.67 -18.94
CA ASN A 173 24.59 -8.37 -18.38
C ASN A 173 24.44 -8.36 -16.85
N PRO A 174 25.49 -8.73 -16.09
CA PRO A 174 25.39 -8.83 -14.64
C PRO A 174 24.99 -7.51 -13.98
N LYS A 175 25.28 -6.37 -14.62
CA LYS A 175 24.89 -5.05 -14.10
C LYS A 175 23.38 -4.86 -14.11
N LEU A 176 22.70 -5.31 -15.17
CA LEU A 176 21.25 -5.22 -15.27
C LEU A 176 20.60 -6.15 -14.25
N ALA A 177 21.05 -7.40 -14.17
CA ALA A 177 20.57 -8.38 -13.19
C ALA A 177 20.74 -7.88 -11.74
N ILE A 178 21.93 -7.37 -11.39
CA ILE A 178 22.20 -6.80 -10.06
C ILE A 178 21.30 -5.58 -9.80
N SER A 179 21.11 -4.70 -10.78
CA SER A 179 20.25 -3.52 -10.61
C SER A 179 18.79 -3.90 -10.37
N GLN A 180 18.29 -4.92 -11.06
CA GLN A 180 16.94 -5.45 -10.87
C GLN A 180 16.77 -6.07 -9.49
N LEU A 181 17.77 -6.83 -9.02
CA LEU A 181 17.78 -7.39 -7.67
C LEU A 181 17.77 -6.29 -6.60
N ILE A 182 18.64 -5.28 -6.72
CA ILE A 182 18.72 -4.18 -5.74
C ILE A 182 17.41 -3.41 -5.69
N MET A 183 16.83 -3.04 -6.83
CA MET A 183 15.57 -2.31 -6.87
C MET A 183 14.40 -3.16 -6.37
N SER A 184 14.43 -4.47 -6.64
CA SER A 184 13.45 -5.41 -6.08
C SER A 184 13.53 -5.43 -4.56
N LEU A 185 14.73 -5.57 -3.99
CA LEU A 185 14.97 -5.56 -2.55
C LEU A 185 14.61 -4.22 -1.91
N LEU A 186 14.93 -3.09 -2.54
CA LEU A 186 14.53 -1.77 -2.07
C LEU A 186 13.01 -1.60 -2.03
N GLY A 187 12.31 -2.15 -3.03
CA GLY A 187 10.85 -2.18 -3.06
C GLY A 187 10.26 -2.96 -1.89
N GLU A 188 10.72 -4.20 -1.66
CA GLU A 188 10.28 -5.02 -0.53
C GLU A 188 10.65 -4.39 0.82
N ALA A 189 11.87 -3.87 0.96
CA ALA A 189 12.32 -3.22 2.19
C ALA A 189 11.48 -1.98 2.52
N THR A 190 11.12 -1.18 1.50
CA THR A 190 10.26 0.00 1.71
C THR A 190 8.85 -0.41 2.15
N LEU A 191 8.29 -1.47 1.54
CA LEU A 191 7.00 -2.05 1.95
C LEU A 191 7.01 -2.56 3.40
N VAL A 192 8.16 -3.03 3.87
CA VAL A 192 8.37 -3.49 5.24
C VAL A 192 8.57 -2.33 6.23
N ILE A 193 9.38 -1.34 5.85
CA ILE A 193 9.75 -0.21 6.72
C ILE A 193 8.55 0.69 7.02
N ILE A 194 7.68 0.95 6.03
CA ILE A 194 6.51 1.83 6.20
C ILE A 194 5.60 1.36 7.36
N PRO A 195 5.05 0.13 7.37
CA PRO A 195 4.21 -0.35 8.45
C PRO A 195 4.98 -0.53 9.76
N LEU A 196 6.27 -0.88 9.71
CA LEU A 196 7.10 -1.01 10.91
C LEU A 196 7.29 0.35 11.62
N ARG A 197 7.55 1.43 10.86
CA ARG A 197 7.65 2.79 11.43
C ARG A 197 6.32 3.23 12.03
N LEU A 198 5.21 2.97 11.33
CA LEU A 198 3.87 3.25 11.84
C LEU A 198 3.61 2.53 13.17
N PHE A 199 4.02 1.26 13.24
CA PHE A 199 3.90 0.43 14.43
C PHE A 199 4.73 0.94 15.61
N CYS A 200 5.97 1.38 15.35
CA CYS A 200 6.83 1.90 16.42
C CYS A 200 6.34 3.24 16.97
N GLN A 201 5.71 4.07 16.15
CA GLN A 201 5.25 5.40 16.56
C GLN A 201 3.93 5.37 17.33
N ILE A 202 3.07 4.41 17.03
CA ILE A 202 1.73 4.35 17.60
C ILE A 202 1.72 3.19 18.60
N GLY A 203 1.46 3.48 19.87
CA GLY A 203 1.26 2.44 20.89
C GLY A 203 -0.05 1.67 20.69
N LEU A 204 -0.27 1.04 19.52
CA LEU A 204 -1.50 0.31 19.22
C LEU A 204 -1.65 -0.89 20.16
N ALA A 205 -2.89 -1.15 20.55
CA ALA A 205 -3.31 -2.35 21.27
C ALA A 205 -2.82 -3.64 20.58
N SER A 206 -2.49 -4.66 21.38
CA SER A 206 -1.91 -5.96 20.98
C SER A 206 -2.63 -6.65 19.82
N ASP A 207 -3.95 -6.50 19.70
CA ASP A 207 -4.74 -7.11 18.62
C ASP A 207 -4.37 -6.56 17.24
N LYS A 208 -4.21 -5.23 17.13
CA LYS A 208 -3.88 -4.56 15.86
C LYS A 208 -2.42 -4.87 15.46
N ARG A 209 -1.57 -5.11 16.47
CA ARG A 209 -0.17 -5.50 16.28
C ARG A 209 -0.03 -6.86 15.59
N ARG A 210 -0.85 -7.84 15.97
CA ARG A 210 -0.82 -9.19 15.38
C ARG A 210 -1.15 -9.17 13.88
N MET A 211 -2.10 -8.33 13.48
CA MET A 211 -2.52 -8.19 12.08
C MET A 211 -1.39 -7.68 11.18
N LEU A 212 -0.72 -6.60 11.60
CA LEU A 212 0.42 -6.02 10.88
C LEU A 212 1.61 -6.97 10.84
N ALA A 213 1.85 -7.73 11.91
CA ALA A 213 2.92 -8.72 11.97
C ALA A 213 2.75 -9.85 10.93
N ILE A 214 1.52 -10.30 10.66
CA ILE A 214 1.22 -11.30 9.62
C ILE A 214 1.51 -10.74 8.23
N MET A 215 1.14 -9.49 7.96
CA MET A 215 1.45 -8.86 6.68
C MET A 215 2.97 -8.70 6.49
N PHE A 216 3.68 -8.31 7.55
CA PHE A 216 5.13 -8.18 7.55
C PHE A 216 5.84 -9.52 7.31
N SER A 217 5.42 -10.60 7.98
CA SER A 217 6.02 -11.93 7.76
C SER A 217 5.79 -12.41 6.34
N ALA A 218 4.61 -12.17 5.77
CA ALA A 218 4.30 -12.48 4.38
C ALA A 218 5.22 -11.73 3.40
N THR A 219 5.48 -10.43 3.63
CA THR A 219 6.43 -9.65 2.82
C THR A 219 7.89 -10.07 2.99
N LEU A 220 8.27 -10.61 4.15
CA LEU A 220 9.61 -11.18 4.31
C LEU A 220 9.77 -12.48 3.53
N ILE A 221 8.73 -13.32 3.47
CA ILE A 221 8.75 -14.56 2.68
C ILE A 221 8.91 -14.21 1.19
N THR A 222 8.18 -13.22 0.67
CA THR A 222 8.34 -12.78 -0.73
C THR A 222 9.74 -12.25 -1.01
N MET A 223 10.34 -11.54 -0.06
CA MET A 223 11.73 -11.07 -0.15
C MET A 223 12.72 -12.25 -0.26
N VAL A 224 12.58 -13.29 0.57
CA VAL A 224 13.43 -14.49 0.52
C VAL A 224 13.29 -15.21 -0.82
N ILE A 225 12.05 -15.40 -1.31
CA ILE A 225 11.80 -16.04 -2.60
C ILE A 225 12.44 -15.23 -3.74
N SER A 226 12.36 -13.89 -3.69
CA SER A 226 13.01 -13.02 -4.69
C SER A 226 14.54 -13.16 -4.68
N ILE A 227 15.16 -13.38 -3.52
CA ILE A 227 16.61 -13.63 -3.42
C ILE A 227 16.96 -14.98 -4.03
N LEU A 228 16.20 -16.04 -3.70
CA LEU A 228 16.40 -17.38 -4.26
C LEU A 228 16.26 -17.37 -5.78
N HIS A 229 15.23 -16.71 -6.31
CA HIS A 229 15.06 -16.54 -7.76
C HIS A 229 16.28 -15.87 -8.39
N ALA A 230 16.80 -14.79 -7.79
CA ALA A 230 17.99 -14.12 -8.31
C ALA A 230 19.26 -14.98 -8.24
N VAL A 231 19.43 -15.76 -7.17
CA VAL A 231 20.54 -16.71 -7.05
C VAL A 231 20.46 -17.78 -8.13
N PHE A 232 19.28 -18.37 -8.38
CA PHE A 232 19.10 -19.36 -9.45
C PHE A 232 19.32 -18.77 -10.84
N LEU A 233 18.92 -17.51 -11.05
CA LEU A 233 19.18 -16.78 -12.29
C LEU A 233 20.68 -16.59 -12.54
N VAL A 234 21.44 -16.22 -11.50
CA VAL A 234 22.91 -16.06 -11.59
C VAL A 234 23.62 -17.40 -11.74
N ALA A 235 23.15 -18.44 -11.07
CA ALA A 235 23.70 -19.79 -11.15
C ALA A 235 23.37 -20.51 -12.47
N SER A 236 22.66 -19.85 -13.42
CA SER A 236 22.23 -20.44 -14.70
C SER A 236 21.40 -21.72 -14.55
N ALA A 237 20.70 -21.88 -13.42
CA ALA A 237 19.85 -23.04 -13.15
C ALA A 237 18.42 -22.76 -13.70
N TRP A 238 18.26 -22.77 -15.02
CA TRP A 238 17.05 -22.30 -15.71
C TRP A 238 15.76 -22.98 -15.26
N ASN A 239 15.78 -24.30 -15.02
CA ASN A 239 14.62 -25.05 -14.52
C ASN A 239 14.18 -24.58 -13.13
N LEU A 240 15.14 -24.36 -12.22
CA LEU A 240 14.87 -23.86 -10.87
C LEU A 240 14.46 -22.39 -10.89
N ALA A 241 15.04 -21.59 -11.79
CA ALA A 241 14.67 -20.20 -11.97
C ALA A 241 13.22 -20.07 -12.45
N ALA A 242 12.80 -20.87 -13.44
CA ALA A 242 11.41 -20.89 -13.93
C ALA A 242 10.42 -21.27 -12.82
N PHE A 243 10.73 -22.31 -12.04
CA PHE A 243 9.92 -22.69 -10.89
C PHE A 243 9.86 -21.57 -9.83
N ALA A 244 11.00 -20.93 -9.55
CA ALA A 244 11.06 -19.82 -8.60
C ALA A 244 10.24 -18.61 -9.07
N VAL A 245 10.20 -18.31 -10.37
CA VAL A 245 9.33 -17.25 -10.93
C VAL A 245 7.86 -17.55 -10.63
N GLU A 246 7.42 -18.79 -10.87
CA GLU A 246 6.03 -19.20 -10.65
C GLU A 246 5.64 -19.12 -9.17
N VAL A 247 6.51 -19.62 -8.28
CA VAL A 247 6.32 -19.55 -6.83
C VAL A 247 6.33 -18.10 -6.34
N GLN A 248 7.23 -17.26 -6.87
CA GLN A 248 7.33 -15.85 -6.51
C GLN A 248 6.04 -15.10 -6.87
N MET A 249 5.53 -15.32 -8.09
CA MET A 249 4.30 -14.68 -8.56
C MET A 249 3.08 -15.13 -7.77
N SER A 250 2.96 -16.44 -7.53
CA SER A 250 1.85 -17.02 -6.77
C SER A 250 1.85 -16.50 -5.33
N THR A 251 3.01 -16.44 -4.69
CA THR A 251 3.15 -15.94 -3.33
C THR A 251 2.88 -14.44 -3.28
N ALA A 252 3.42 -13.63 -4.20
CA ALA A 252 3.15 -12.20 -4.25
C ALA A 252 1.65 -11.89 -4.40
N LEU A 253 0.92 -12.68 -5.19
CA LEU A 253 -0.53 -12.54 -5.33
C LEU A 253 -1.27 -12.94 -4.06
N ILE A 254 -0.89 -14.04 -3.42
CA ILE A 254 -1.47 -14.46 -2.13
C ILE A 254 -1.26 -13.36 -1.08
N VAL A 255 -0.04 -12.82 -0.98
CA VAL A 255 0.28 -11.73 -0.04
C VAL A 255 -0.53 -10.47 -0.35
N ALA A 256 -0.65 -10.09 -1.63
CA ALA A 256 -1.48 -8.97 -2.05
C ALA A 256 -2.95 -9.19 -1.65
N ASN A 257 -3.52 -10.36 -1.91
CA ASN A 257 -4.91 -10.67 -1.55
C ASN A 257 -5.12 -10.74 -0.03
N LEU A 258 -4.18 -11.32 0.71
CA LEU A 258 -4.19 -11.33 2.17
C LEU A 258 -4.15 -9.91 2.73
N ALA A 259 -3.32 -9.02 2.18
CA ALA A 259 -3.28 -7.62 2.62
C ALA A 259 -4.63 -6.90 2.45
N ILE A 260 -5.44 -7.29 1.46
CA ILE A 260 -6.78 -6.74 1.24
C ILE A 260 -7.80 -7.39 2.18
N LEU A 261 -7.69 -8.70 2.36
CA LEU A 261 -8.65 -9.49 3.13
C LEU A 261 -8.46 -9.32 4.64
N THR A 262 -7.23 -9.06 5.10
CA THR A 262 -6.92 -8.99 6.53
C THR A 262 -7.72 -7.89 7.26
N PRO A 263 -7.80 -6.63 6.78
CA PRO A 263 -8.66 -5.61 7.39
C PRO A 263 -10.14 -5.99 7.38
N TYR A 264 -10.60 -6.73 6.37
CA TYR A 264 -11.98 -7.17 6.24
C TYR A 264 -12.33 -8.28 7.24
N ILE A 265 -11.50 -9.33 7.33
CA ILE A 265 -11.64 -10.39 8.33
C ILE A 265 -11.60 -9.81 9.73
N TYR A 266 -10.68 -8.87 9.97
CA TYR A 266 -10.58 -8.21 11.28
C TYR A 266 -11.91 -7.55 11.67
N ARG A 267 -12.57 -6.83 10.76
CA ARG A 267 -13.89 -6.21 11.00
C ARG A 267 -14.99 -7.23 11.24
N LEU A 268 -14.94 -8.36 10.53
CA LEU A 268 -15.95 -9.41 10.66
C LEU A 268 -15.84 -10.15 12.00
N VAL A 269 -14.61 -10.40 12.48
CA VAL A 269 -14.36 -11.09 13.75
C VAL A 269 -14.66 -10.20 14.96
N LYS A 270 -14.49 -8.89 14.85
CA LYS A 270 -14.69 -7.93 15.94
C LYS A 270 -15.96 -7.08 15.75
N HIS A 271 -17.09 -7.76 15.54
CA HIS A 271 -18.39 -7.14 15.21
C HIS A 271 -19.02 -6.29 16.35
N GLU A 272 -18.44 -6.29 17.56
CA GLU A 272 -19.02 -5.66 18.76
C GLU A 272 -18.32 -4.38 19.25
N GLY A 273 -17.35 -3.85 18.50
CA GLY A 273 -16.74 -2.56 18.80
C GLY A 273 -16.38 -1.88 17.51
N ASP A 274 -17.24 -0.96 17.06
CA ASP A 274 -17.00 -0.19 15.86
C ASP A 274 -15.60 0.46 15.96
N PHE A 275 -14.78 0.15 14.96
CA PHE A 275 -13.36 0.54 14.91
C PHE A 275 -13.20 2.06 14.87
N ASP A 276 -14.31 2.77 14.56
CA ASP A 276 -14.50 4.22 14.62
C ASP A 276 -15.44 4.68 15.75
N SER A 277 -16.10 3.80 16.53
CA SER A 277 -17.03 4.21 17.61
C SER A 277 -16.33 4.60 18.91
N GLU A 278 -15.09 4.15 19.10
CA GLU A 278 -14.15 4.89 19.93
C GLU A 278 -13.24 5.66 18.98
N PRO A 279 -13.66 6.86 18.50
CA PRO A 279 -12.69 7.78 17.98
C PRO A 279 -11.60 7.89 19.05
N CYS A 280 -10.33 7.85 18.65
CA CYS A 280 -9.23 8.27 19.52
C CYS A 280 -9.44 9.76 19.88
N THR A 281 -10.45 10.03 20.68
CA THR A 281 -10.73 11.33 21.29
C THR A 281 -9.59 11.62 22.22
N HIS A 282 -8.95 10.62 22.81
CA HIS A 282 -7.78 10.82 23.63
C HIS A 282 -6.51 10.98 22.80
N TYR A 283 -6.06 12.23 22.67
CA TYR A 283 -4.70 12.56 22.26
C TYR A 283 -3.88 12.92 23.51
N ARG A 284 -2.59 12.62 23.44
CA ARG A 284 -1.64 12.95 24.51
C ARG A 284 -1.24 14.41 24.36
N SER A 285 -1.81 15.30 25.17
CA SER A 285 -1.38 16.69 25.23
C SER A 285 -0.31 16.87 26.29
N PHE A 286 0.74 17.63 25.96
CA PHE A 286 1.65 18.16 26.97
C PHE A 286 0.99 19.38 27.63
N GLU A 287 0.65 19.25 28.91
CA GLU A 287 0.31 20.39 29.75
C GLU A 287 1.62 21.15 30.06
N PRO A 288 1.60 22.50 30.13
CA PRO A 288 2.78 23.29 30.52
C PRO A 288 3.39 22.87 31.87
N ASP A 289 2.62 22.18 32.73
CA ASP A 289 3.07 21.67 34.03
C ASP A 289 3.90 20.37 33.93
N GLY A 290 4.15 19.85 32.72
CA GLY A 290 4.91 18.62 32.49
C GLY A 290 4.14 17.32 32.78
N VAL A 291 2.88 17.41 33.19
CA VAL A 291 2.02 16.26 33.46
C VAL A 291 1.38 15.76 32.16
N PHE A 292 1.47 14.45 31.91
CA PHE A 292 0.80 13.80 30.81
C PHE A 292 -0.70 13.66 31.12
N ARG A 293 -1.56 14.41 30.39
CA ARG A 293 -3.01 14.23 30.46
C ARG A 293 -3.54 13.77 29.10
N MET A 294 -4.36 12.72 29.12
CA MET A 294 -5.18 12.33 27.96
C MET A 294 -6.37 13.28 27.91
N ARG A 295 -6.49 14.13 26.88
CA ARG A 295 -7.63 15.04 26.68
C ARG A 295 -8.53 14.53 25.57
N ARG A 296 -9.86 14.71 25.65
CA ARG A 296 -10.74 14.37 24.53
C ARG A 296 -10.59 15.42 23.43
N VAL A 297 -10.66 15.03 22.17
CA VAL A 297 -10.70 15.94 21.01
C VAL A 297 -11.91 16.89 21.12
N SER A 298 -12.98 16.42 21.76
CA SER A 298 -14.15 17.23 22.15
C SER A 298 -13.77 18.48 22.97
N ASP A 299 -12.67 18.44 23.72
CA ASP A 299 -12.24 19.52 24.62
C ASP A 299 -11.46 20.62 23.88
N LEU A 300 -11.00 20.41 22.63
CA LEU A 300 -10.33 21.47 21.84
C LEU A 300 -11.28 22.46 21.20
N ALA A 301 -12.58 22.15 21.13
CA ALA A 301 -13.59 23.05 20.60
C ALA A 301 -14.72 23.28 21.64
N PRO A 302 -14.44 23.94 22.79
CA PRO A 302 -15.48 24.15 23.79
C PRO A 302 -16.61 25.07 23.32
N ASP A 303 -16.42 25.97 22.34
CA ASP A 303 -17.43 27.00 22.07
C ASP A 303 -17.49 27.43 20.60
N VAL A 304 -18.44 26.89 19.84
CA VAL A 304 -19.04 27.57 18.66
C VAL A 304 -20.58 27.57 18.76
N ARG A 305 -21.17 27.25 19.91
CA ARG A 305 -22.62 27.34 20.14
C ARG A 305 -22.91 28.05 21.44
N LEU A 306 -23.14 29.37 21.37
CA LEU A 306 -24.46 29.98 21.62
C LEU A 306 -24.33 31.52 21.55
N THR A 307 -24.55 32.11 20.38
CA THR A 307 -24.87 33.54 20.29
C THR A 307 -25.84 33.78 19.14
N ASP A 308 -27.00 33.13 19.23
CA ASP A 308 -28.16 33.50 18.41
C ASP A 308 -29.45 33.28 19.19
N THR A 309 -29.53 33.94 20.35
CA THR A 309 -30.76 34.05 21.14
C THR A 309 -30.98 35.52 21.49
N THR A 310 -31.00 36.42 20.50
CA THR A 310 -31.52 37.78 20.71
C THR A 310 -32.04 38.38 19.41
N ARG A 311 -33.29 38.05 19.06
CA ARG A 311 -34.34 38.98 18.57
C ARG A 311 -35.45 38.21 17.85
N LEU A 312 -36.45 37.76 18.60
CA LEU A 312 -37.85 37.96 18.21
C LEU A 312 -38.74 37.75 19.44
N SER A 313 -39.08 38.85 20.10
CA SER A 313 -40.19 38.92 21.05
C SER A 313 -41.11 40.02 20.57
N THR A 314 -42.27 39.65 20.01
CA THR A 314 -43.59 40.27 20.22
C THR A 314 -44.57 39.73 19.19
N LEU A 315 -45.54 38.91 19.61
CA LEU A 315 -46.93 39.33 19.82
C LEU A 315 -47.85 38.10 20.02
N SER A 316 -48.66 38.15 21.09
CA SER A 316 -50.04 37.61 21.18
C SER A 316 -50.20 36.07 21.18
N THR A 317 -51.11 35.42 21.90
CA THR A 317 -52.09 35.69 22.96
C THR A 317 -52.57 34.29 23.37
N GLY A 318 -52.96 34.12 24.63
CA GLY A 318 -53.09 32.81 25.29
C GLY A 318 -54.20 31.89 24.82
N HIS A 319 -54.14 30.65 25.29
CA HIS A 319 -55.30 29.95 25.83
C HIS A 319 -54.89 28.82 26.78
N ASN A 320 -55.69 28.68 27.83
CA ASN A 320 -55.59 27.68 28.91
C ASN A 320 -55.97 26.29 28.40
N ALA A 321 -55.36 25.23 28.95
CA ALA A 321 -56.06 24.07 29.53
C ALA A 321 -55.06 22.96 29.94
N SER A 322 -55.14 22.62 31.23
CA SER A 322 -54.94 21.31 31.87
C SER A 322 -54.73 20.07 30.97
N ASP A 323 -53.67 19.30 31.22
CA ASP A 323 -53.75 18.06 32.02
C ASP A 323 -52.37 17.42 32.32
N PRO A 324 -52.26 16.57 33.37
CA PRO A 324 -51.01 16.06 33.89
C PRO A 324 -50.69 14.62 33.46
N ALA A 325 -49.45 14.24 33.77
CA ALA A 325 -48.95 12.90 34.06
C ALA A 325 -48.10 12.18 33.00
N ILE A 326 -47.06 11.53 33.55
CA ILE A 326 -46.42 10.28 33.12
C ILE A 326 -44.94 10.37 32.70
N SER A 327 -44.13 9.84 33.62
CA SER A 327 -42.92 9.00 33.44
C SER A 327 -41.54 9.65 33.38
N THR A 328 -41.00 9.88 34.58
CA THR A 328 -39.90 9.09 35.15
C THR A 328 -39.22 8.06 34.23
N CYS A 329 -37.91 8.19 34.02
CA CYS A 329 -37.03 7.03 33.90
C CYS A 329 -35.69 7.33 34.59
N ALA A 330 -35.59 6.78 35.80
CA ALA A 330 -34.41 6.60 36.64
C ALA A 330 -33.34 5.74 35.92
N VAL A 331 -32.05 6.06 36.03
CA VAL A 331 -31.08 5.50 37.01
C VAL A 331 -31.01 3.96 37.01
N ALA A 332 -29.94 3.42 36.41
CA ALA A 332 -29.29 2.13 36.71
C ALA A 332 -28.00 2.09 35.85
N LEU A 333 -26.82 1.66 36.26
CA LEU A 333 -26.36 0.99 37.47
C LEU A 333 -24.83 1.14 37.53
N SER A 334 -24.32 1.49 38.71
CA SER A 334 -22.93 1.36 39.13
C SER A 334 -22.80 0.09 39.97
N ARG A 335 -21.87 -0.81 39.64
CA ARG A 335 -21.09 -1.70 40.54
C ARG A 335 -20.65 -2.97 39.82
N SER A 336 -19.33 -3.16 39.73
CA SER A 336 -18.71 -4.44 40.07
C SER A 336 -17.25 -4.21 40.45
N ASN A 337 -16.96 -4.42 41.73
CA ASN A 337 -15.65 -4.48 42.37
C ASN A 337 -15.76 -5.62 43.39
N GLY A 338 -14.77 -6.51 43.44
CA GLY A 338 -14.66 -7.68 44.32
C GLY A 338 -15.05 -8.96 43.57
N GLU A 339 -14.23 -10.00 43.44
CA GLU A 339 -13.16 -10.51 44.32
C GLU A 339 -11.82 -10.74 43.61
#